data_AF-A0A8I0GZ82-F1
#
_entry.id   AF-A0A8I0GZ82-F1
#
_cell.length_a   1.000
_cell.length_b   1.000
_cell.length_c   1.000
_cell.angle_alpha   90.00
_cell.angle_beta   90.00
_cell.angle_gamma   90.00
#
_symmetry.space_group_name_H-M   'P 1'
#
loop_
_entity.id
_entity.type
_entity.pdbx_description
1 polymer ?
#
loop_
_entity_poly.entity_id
_entity_poly.type
_entity_poly.pdbx_seq_one_letter_code
_entity_poly.pdbx_strand_id
1 'polypeptide(L)'
;KHQLPVTLPEDVSFDIPGNPLERHPTWKHVDCPKCGKPARRETDTLDTFVDSSWYFLRFASQPADKPFDAEEVAKWLPVQHYIGGIEHAILHLLYARFWTRALAHTGKIAVQEPFAALFTQGMVTHETYSRIDASRGVPVFFGPEEVNRTSDGATLLADGGAVEVGRVIKMSKSKKNVVDPDAIIARHGADAVRWFMLSDSPPERDLPWSDAGIEGCARFVQRLWRLFSAYDARAGGEDKSLERKTHQTIAAVAADIEALGFNKAVARIYELTGAVEKAAPSASRSAAIRALVHLAAPMMPHLAEEAWAMMGNTTLIADAPWPAVNPALLVDDEVT
;
A
#
# COMPACT_ATOMS: atom_id res chain seq x y z
N LYS A 1 -9.82 -34.09 15.74
CA LYS A 1 -10.40 -32.77 16.14
C LYS A 1 -10.09 -32.41 17.58
N HIS A 2 -10.36 -33.27 18.56
CA HIS A 2 -10.12 -32.93 19.99
C HIS A 2 -8.65 -32.67 20.37
N GLN A 3 -7.68 -33.12 19.56
CA GLN A 3 -6.24 -32.82 19.75
C GLN A 3 -5.75 -31.60 18.97
N LEU A 4 -6.64 -30.86 18.30
CA LEU A 4 -6.27 -29.64 17.58
C LEU A 4 -6.50 -28.41 18.48
N PRO A 5 -5.66 -27.36 18.35
CA PRO A 5 -4.43 -27.32 17.54
C PRO A 5 -3.30 -28.17 18.14
N VAL A 6 -2.40 -28.68 17.29
CA VAL A 6 -1.12 -29.20 17.76
C VAL A 6 -0.18 -27.99 17.91
N THR A 7 -0.18 -27.39 19.09
CA THR A 7 0.57 -26.16 19.37
C THR A 7 2.07 -26.40 19.25
N LEU A 8 2.77 -25.54 18.51
CA LEU A 8 4.24 -25.53 18.47
C LEU A 8 4.80 -25.24 19.87
N PRO A 9 5.88 -25.91 20.30
CA PRO A 9 6.51 -25.64 21.58
C PRO A 9 7.25 -24.29 21.54
N GLU A 10 7.17 -23.54 22.64
CA GLU A 10 7.91 -22.29 22.81
C GLU A 10 9.36 -22.54 23.30
N ASP A 11 9.61 -23.70 23.91
CA ASP A 11 10.88 -24.13 24.47
C ASP A 11 11.77 -24.89 23.46
N VAL A 12 12.18 -24.21 22.39
CA VAL A 12 13.07 -24.75 21.34
C VAL A 12 14.43 -24.03 21.28
N SER A 13 15.48 -24.76 20.90
CA SER A 13 16.80 -24.20 20.57
C SER A 13 17.06 -24.25 19.06
N PHE A 14 17.71 -23.19 18.55
CA PHE A 14 18.13 -23.04 17.15
C PHE A 14 19.66 -23.13 16.97
N ASP A 15 20.39 -23.57 18.01
CA ASP A 15 21.86 -23.63 18.00
C ASP A 15 22.41 -24.63 16.97
N ILE A 16 21.59 -25.62 16.59
CA ILE A 16 21.92 -26.65 15.60
C ILE A 16 21.05 -26.44 14.36
N PRO A 17 21.64 -26.30 13.15
CA PRO A 17 20.89 -26.20 11.90
C PRO A 17 19.95 -27.39 11.66
N GLY A 18 18.83 -27.16 10.97
CA GLY A 18 17.81 -28.17 10.65
C GLY A 18 16.61 -28.17 11.60
N ASN A 19 15.75 -29.18 11.52
CA ASN A 19 14.45 -29.20 12.21
C ASN A 19 14.59 -29.32 13.75
N PRO A 20 14.25 -28.28 14.55
CA PRO A 20 14.34 -28.33 16.01
C PRO A 20 13.31 -29.26 16.67
N LEU A 21 12.13 -29.46 16.05
CA LEU A 21 11.07 -30.32 16.58
C LEU A 21 11.47 -31.79 16.60
N GLU A 22 12.32 -32.20 15.65
CA GLU A 22 12.90 -33.54 15.65
C GLU A 22 13.78 -33.79 16.88
N ARG A 23 14.47 -32.76 17.39
CA ARG A 23 15.35 -32.88 18.56
C ARG A 23 14.65 -32.57 19.88
N HIS A 24 13.42 -32.08 19.83
CA HIS A 24 12.67 -31.73 21.03
C HIS A 24 12.45 -32.97 21.91
N PRO A 25 12.84 -32.94 23.20
CA PRO A 25 12.91 -34.14 24.04
C PRO A 25 11.55 -34.73 24.40
N THR A 26 10.51 -33.89 24.49
CA THR A 26 9.18 -34.29 24.98
C THR A 26 8.05 -34.07 23.98
N TRP A 27 7.99 -32.93 23.29
CA TRP A 27 6.85 -32.50 22.46
C TRP A 27 6.38 -33.54 21.42
N LYS A 28 7.31 -34.20 20.74
CA LYS A 28 6.98 -35.17 19.69
C LYS A 28 6.46 -36.50 20.24
N HIS A 29 6.72 -36.83 21.50
CA HIS A 29 6.33 -38.11 22.10
C HIS A 29 4.92 -38.00 22.70
N VAL A 30 3.99 -38.80 22.18
CA VAL A 30 2.59 -38.80 22.60
C VAL A 30 2.00 -40.20 22.57
N ASP A 31 0.87 -40.43 23.23
CA ASP A 31 0.11 -41.66 23.06
C ASP A 31 -0.72 -41.60 21.77
N CYS A 32 -0.78 -42.72 21.06
CA CYS A 32 -1.59 -42.86 19.86
C CYS A 32 -3.08 -42.66 20.22
N PRO A 33 -3.79 -41.68 19.62
CA PRO A 33 -5.19 -41.41 19.97
C PRO A 33 -6.15 -42.56 19.61
N LYS A 34 -5.67 -43.57 18.85
CA LYS A 34 -6.46 -44.74 18.46
C LYS A 34 -6.27 -45.94 19.39
N CYS A 35 -5.06 -46.18 19.89
CA CYS A 35 -4.74 -47.42 20.63
C CYS A 35 -4.02 -47.19 21.97
N GLY A 36 -3.71 -45.95 22.34
CA GLY A 36 -3.06 -45.60 23.60
C GLY A 36 -1.59 -46.02 23.72
N LYS A 37 -1.00 -46.61 22.68
CA LYS A 37 0.42 -47.01 22.68
C LYS A 37 1.33 -45.80 22.40
N PRO A 38 2.60 -45.83 22.83
CA PRO A 38 3.58 -44.80 22.49
C PRO A 38 3.65 -44.55 20.98
N ALA A 39 3.61 -43.27 20.59
CA ALA A 39 3.68 -42.79 19.23
C ALA A 39 4.54 -41.52 19.14
N ARG A 40 4.82 -41.08 17.90
CA ARG A 40 5.55 -39.86 17.60
C ARG A 40 4.69 -38.96 16.71
N ARG A 41 4.59 -37.67 17.04
CA ARG A 41 4.03 -36.64 16.15
C ARG A 41 4.88 -36.52 14.89
N GLU A 42 4.27 -36.16 13.78
CA GLU A 42 5.02 -35.59 12.66
C GLU A 42 5.76 -34.35 13.16
N THR A 43 7.02 -34.21 12.77
CA THR A 43 7.89 -33.09 13.15
C THR A 43 8.07 -32.11 12.01
N ASP A 44 7.66 -32.46 10.79
CA ASP A 44 7.58 -31.52 9.68
C ASP A 44 6.46 -30.50 9.89
N THR A 45 6.72 -29.27 9.46
CA THR A 45 5.75 -28.17 9.47
C THR A 45 5.18 -27.98 8.07
N LEU A 46 3.98 -27.44 7.99
CA LEU A 46 3.43 -27.02 6.71
C LEU A 46 4.24 -25.84 6.15
N ASP A 47 4.36 -25.81 4.82
CA ASP A 47 4.89 -24.65 4.11
C ASP A 47 4.00 -23.42 4.34
N THR A 48 4.58 -22.23 4.45
CA THR A 48 3.86 -20.99 4.78
C THR A 48 2.86 -20.57 3.69
N PHE A 49 2.96 -21.12 2.47
CA PHE A 49 1.92 -20.95 1.45
C PHE A 49 0.60 -21.57 1.86
N VAL A 50 0.57 -22.55 2.77
CA VAL A 50 -0.70 -23.06 3.32
C VAL A 50 -1.47 -21.92 3.97
N ASP A 51 -0.82 -21.08 4.76
CA ASP A 51 -1.48 -19.98 5.48
C ASP A 51 -1.96 -18.90 4.51
N SER A 52 -1.11 -18.48 3.57
CA SER A 52 -1.45 -17.45 2.59
C SER A 52 -2.44 -17.90 1.51
N SER A 53 -2.75 -19.20 1.40
CA SER A 53 -3.70 -19.69 0.41
C SER A 53 -5.17 -19.50 0.78
N TRP A 54 -5.49 -19.15 2.03
CA TRP A 54 -6.87 -19.02 2.48
C TRP A 54 -7.14 -17.88 3.47
N TYR A 55 -6.13 -17.07 3.82
CA TYR A 55 -6.27 -15.97 4.77
C TYR A 55 -7.38 -14.96 4.41
N PHE A 56 -7.66 -14.75 3.12
CA PHE A 56 -8.76 -13.88 2.65
C PHE A 56 -10.15 -14.41 3.04
N LEU A 57 -10.32 -15.73 3.21
CA LEU A 57 -11.54 -16.31 3.80
C LEU A 57 -11.63 -15.98 5.29
N ARG A 58 -10.49 -16.05 6.00
CA ARG A 58 -10.43 -15.73 7.43
C ARG A 58 -10.64 -14.24 7.69
N PHE A 59 -10.22 -13.35 6.78
CA PHE A 59 -10.59 -11.92 6.91
C PHE A 59 -12.10 -11.69 6.80
N ALA A 60 -12.79 -12.42 5.92
CA ALA A 60 -14.24 -12.31 5.77
C ALA A 60 -15.03 -12.90 6.96
N SER A 61 -14.46 -13.86 7.70
CA SER A 61 -15.15 -14.55 8.80
C SER A 61 -14.18 -15.14 9.84
N GLN A 62 -14.37 -14.79 11.11
CA GLN A 62 -13.47 -15.17 12.22
C GLN A 62 -14.14 -15.82 13.45
N PRO A 63 -15.00 -16.84 13.28
CA PRO A 63 -15.58 -17.54 14.43
C PRO A 63 -14.48 -18.22 15.28
N ALA A 64 -14.73 -18.36 16.57
CA ALA A 64 -13.77 -18.89 17.54
C ALA A 64 -13.61 -20.43 17.47
N ASP A 65 -14.63 -21.14 16.99
CA ASP A 65 -14.75 -22.60 17.07
C ASP A 65 -14.55 -23.33 15.73
N LYS A 66 -14.38 -22.59 14.62
CA LYS A 66 -14.21 -23.13 13.26
C LYS A 66 -13.40 -22.18 12.36
N PRO A 67 -12.93 -22.64 11.19
CA PRO A 67 -12.09 -21.81 10.31
C PRO A 67 -12.80 -20.57 9.73
N PHE A 68 -14.08 -20.69 9.40
CA PHE A 68 -14.93 -19.59 8.88
C PHE A 68 -16.41 -20.03 8.82
N ASP A 69 -17.32 -19.06 8.70
CA ASP A 69 -18.73 -19.23 8.35
C ASP A 69 -18.94 -19.04 6.84
N ALA A 70 -19.52 -20.05 6.18
CA ALA A 70 -19.74 -20.01 4.73
C ALA A 70 -20.67 -18.86 4.30
N GLU A 71 -21.69 -18.56 5.11
CA GLU A 71 -22.63 -17.46 4.85
C GLU A 71 -21.99 -16.08 5.02
N GLU A 72 -21.04 -15.92 5.94
CA GLU A 72 -20.28 -14.68 6.09
C GLU A 72 -19.30 -14.49 4.94
N VAL A 73 -18.56 -15.55 4.59
CA VAL A 73 -17.65 -15.56 3.44
C VAL A 73 -18.39 -15.17 2.15
N ALA A 74 -19.61 -15.67 1.94
CA ALA A 74 -20.41 -15.38 0.75
C ALA A 74 -20.83 -13.91 0.61
N LYS A 75 -20.82 -13.12 1.69
CA LYS A 75 -21.14 -11.67 1.65
C LYS A 75 -19.99 -10.84 1.11
N TRP A 76 -18.76 -11.31 1.29
CA TRP A 76 -17.54 -10.57 0.97
C TRP A 76 -16.87 -11.06 -0.31
N LEU A 77 -16.95 -12.35 -0.60
CA LEU A 77 -16.22 -12.96 -1.71
C LEU A 77 -17.03 -13.06 -3.01
N PRO A 78 -16.36 -13.06 -4.18
CA PRO A 78 -14.90 -12.99 -4.38
C PRO A 78 -14.30 -11.64 -3.99
N VAL A 79 -13.00 -11.58 -3.67
CA VAL A 79 -12.31 -10.30 -3.45
C VAL A 79 -12.40 -9.50 -4.75
N GLN A 80 -12.97 -8.31 -4.72
CA GLN A 80 -13.25 -7.53 -5.93
C GLN A 80 -11.96 -7.08 -6.61
N HIS A 81 -11.02 -6.53 -5.83
CA HIS A 81 -9.68 -6.17 -6.30
C HIS A 81 -8.61 -6.75 -5.38
N TYR A 82 -7.76 -7.61 -5.93
CA TYR A 82 -6.58 -8.12 -5.26
C TYR A 82 -5.33 -7.41 -5.79
N ILE A 83 -4.55 -6.79 -4.91
CA ILE A 83 -3.34 -6.03 -5.27
C ILE A 83 -2.12 -6.78 -4.70
N GLY A 84 -1.16 -7.13 -5.55
CA GLY A 84 0.04 -7.84 -5.13
C GLY A 84 1.12 -7.87 -6.21
N GLY A 85 2.39 -7.95 -5.81
CA GLY A 85 3.51 -7.91 -6.74
C GLY A 85 3.54 -9.12 -7.69
N ILE A 86 4.10 -8.92 -8.89
CA ILE A 86 4.19 -9.95 -9.93
C ILE A 86 4.99 -11.19 -9.48
N GLU A 87 5.84 -11.06 -8.46
CA GLU A 87 6.58 -12.19 -7.85
C GLU A 87 5.67 -13.30 -7.32
N HIS A 88 4.40 -13.00 -7.04
CA HIS A 88 3.43 -13.95 -6.51
C HIS A 88 2.58 -14.62 -7.59
N ALA A 89 2.82 -14.31 -8.87
CA ALA A 89 1.97 -14.72 -10.00
C ALA A 89 1.79 -16.25 -10.14
N ILE A 90 2.84 -17.03 -9.84
CA ILE A 90 2.80 -18.48 -10.00
C ILE A 90 2.41 -19.17 -8.70
N LEU A 91 3.23 -19.09 -7.64
CA LEU A 91 3.01 -19.90 -6.43
C LEU A 91 1.75 -19.48 -5.66
N HIS A 92 1.83 -18.37 -4.94
CA HIS A 92 0.75 -17.86 -4.09
C HIS A 92 -0.61 -17.80 -4.81
N LEU A 93 -0.68 -17.16 -5.98
CA LEU A 93 -1.95 -17.02 -6.69
C LEU A 93 -2.50 -18.37 -7.17
N LEU A 94 -1.66 -19.31 -7.60
CA LEU A 94 -2.13 -20.65 -7.96
C LEU A 94 -2.62 -21.40 -6.72
N TYR A 95 -1.91 -21.31 -5.60
CA TYR A 95 -2.29 -21.98 -4.37
C TYR A 95 -3.59 -21.42 -3.78
N ALA A 96 -3.77 -20.09 -3.77
CA ALA A 96 -5.02 -19.46 -3.36
C ALA A 96 -6.22 -19.94 -4.21
N ARG A 97 -6.03 -20.05 -5.53
CA ARG A 97 -7.04 -20.59 -6.45
C ARG A 97 -7.31 -22.07 -6.20
N PHE A 98 -6.26 -22.86 -6.00
CA PHE A 98 -6.38 -24.29 -5.69
C PHE A 98 -7.19 -24.51 -4.39
N TRP A 99 -6.83 -23.80 -3.31
CA TRP A 99 -7.54 -23.90 -2.03
C TRP A 99 -8.99 -23.48 -2.15
N THR A 100 -9.28 -22.38 -2.85
CA THR A 100 -10.65 -21.94 -3.10
C THR A 100 -11.46 -22.99 -3.85
N ARG A 101 -10.92 -23.55 -4.93
CA ARG A 101 -11.57 -24.60 -5.72
C ARG A 101 -11.74 -25.90 -4.94
N ALA A 102 -10.78 -26.29 -4.11
CA ALA A 102 -10.85 -27.47 -3.26
C ALA A 102 -11.92 -27.32 -2.16
N LEU A 103 -11.99 -26.15 -1.53
CA LEU A 103 -13.04 -25.83 -0.55
C LEU A 103 -14.42 -25.77 -1.21
N ALA A 104 -14.52 -25.23 -2.43
CA ALA A 104 -15.77 -25.27 -3.19
C ALA A 104 -16.18 -26.70 -3.57
N HIS A 105 -15.23 -27.51 -4.04
CA HIS A 105 -15.47 -28.91 -4.41
C HIS A 105 -15.95 -29.76 -3.22
N THR A 106 -15.46 -29.47 -2.01
CA THR A 106 -15.87 -30.14 -0.77
C THR A 106 -17.08 -29.50 -0.10
N GLY A 107 -17.76 -28.56 -0.77
CA GLY A 107 -19.00 -27.92 -0.31
C GLY A 107 -18.82 -26.99 0.89
N LYS A 108 -17.61 -26.45 1.12
CA LYS A 108 -17.33 -25.52 2.23
C LYS A 108 -17.63 -24.06 1.89
N ILE A 109 -17.52 -23.69 0.62
CA ILE A 109 -17.82 -22.35 0.10
C ILE A 109 -18.45 -22.47 -1.28
N ALA A 110 -19.16 -21.43 -1.73
CA ALA A 110 -19.75 -21.41 -3.08
C ALA A 110 -18.83 -20.77 -4.13
N VAL A 111 -18.00 -19.81 -3.72
CA VAL A 111 -17.07 -19.09 -4.61
C VAL A 111 -15.98 -20.04 -5.15
N GLN A 112 -15.73 -19.97 -6.46
CA GLN A 112 -14.78 -20.87 -7.15
C GLN A 112 -13.47 -20.20 -7.53
N GLU A 113 -13.43 -18.87 -7.58
CA GLU A 113 -12.22 -18.08 -7.82
C GLU A 113 -12.12 -17.00 -6.73
N PRO A 114 -10.99 -16.88 -6.03
CA PRO A 114 -10.88 -16.01 -4.86
C PRO A 114 -10.85 -14.53 -5.20
N PHE A 115 -10.38 -14.17 -6.39
CA PHE A 115 -10.12 -12.79 -6.80
C PHE A 115 -10.82 -12.51 -8.14
N ALA A 116 -11.72 -11.52 -8.17
CA ALA A 116 -12.44 -11.12 -9.38
C ALA A 116 -11.56 -10.29 -10.32
N ALA A 117 -10.72 -9.42 -9.76
CA ALA A 117 -9.68 -8.70 -10.47
C ALA A 117 -8.35 -8.80 -9.72
N LEU A 118 -7.26 -8.86 -10.48
CA LEU A 118 -5.89 -8.81 -10.00
C LEU A 118 -5.21 -7.58 -10.58
N PHE A 119 -4.60 -6.77 -9.72
CA PHE A 119 -3.72 -5.69 -10.11
C PHE A 119 -2.31 -5.98 -9.60
N THR A 120 -1.34 -6.02 -10.50
CA THR A 120 0.06 -6.27 -10.14
C THR A 120 0.84 -4.97 -10.11
N GLN A 121 1.20 -4.51 -8.92
CA GLN A 121 2.02 -3.31 -8.80
C GLN A 121 3.46 -3.55 -9.27
N GLY A 122 4.10 -2.48 -9.74
CA GLY A 122 5.53 -2.43 -10.00
C GLY A 122 6.36 -2.41 -8.71
N MET A 123 7.67 -2.54 -8.85
CA MET A 123 8.58 -2.56 -7.72
C MET A 123 9.01 -1.15 -7.32
N VAL A 124 9.19 -0.92 -6.02
CA VAL A 124 9.96 0.24 -5.56
C VAL A 124 11.45 -0.06 -5.78
N THR A 125 12.13 0.86 -6.44
CA THR A 125 13.53 0.70 -6.87
C THR A 125 14.42 1.79 -6.30
N HIS A 126 15.70 1.47 -6.12
CA HIS A 126 16.71 2.40 -5.64
C HIS A 126 18.08 2.03 -6.20
N GLU A 127 18.97 3.00 -6.37
CA GLU A 127 20.37 2.76 -6.70
C GLU A 127 21.07 1.95 -5.58
N THR A 128 22.10 1.18 -5.92
CA THR A 128 22.89 0.42 -4.94
C THR A 128 24.21 1.12 -4.67
N TYR A 129 24.74 0.96 -3.46
CA TYR A 129 26.06 1.49 -3.10
C TYR A 129 26.98 0.33 -2.73
N SER A 130 28.15 0.23 -3.35
CA SER A 130 29.09 -0.85 -3.05
C SER A 130 30.56 -0.52 -3.21
N ARG A 131 31.41 -1.34 -2.61
CA ARG A 131 32.85 -1.44 -2.89
C ARG A 131 33.22 -2.91 -3.09
N ILE A 132 34.27 -3.18 -3.86
CA ILE A 132 34.81 -4.53 -3.97
C ILE A 132 35.65 -4.84 -2.72
N ASP A 133 35.29 -5.92 -2.02
CA ASP A 133 36.14 -6.48 -0.96
C ASP A 133 37.40 -7.07 -1.61
N ALA A 134 38.56 -6.48 -1.34
CA ALA A 134 39.82 -6.90 -1.94
C ALA A 134 40.24 -8.34 -1.55
N SER A 135 39.74 -8.87 -0.42
CA SER A 135 40.06 -10.22 0.05
C SER A 135 39.17 -11.30 -0.58
N ARG A 136 37.93 -10.94 -0.95
CA ARG A 136 36.93 -11.88 -1.48
C ARG A 136 36.59 -11.67 -2.96
N GLY A 137 36.94 -10.53 -3.53
CA GLY A 137 36.61 -10.15 -4.90
C GLY A 137 35.11 -9.93 -5.15
N VAL A 138 34.31 -9.81 -4.10
CA VAL A 138 32.85 -9.64 -4.19
C VAL A 138 32.42 -8.27 -3.67
N PRO A 139 31.30 -7.71 -4.18
CA PRO A 139 30.80 -6.44 -3.70
C PRO A 139 30.28 -6.54 -2.26
N VAL A 140 30.69 -5.58 -1.43
CA VAL A 140 30.09 -5.26 -0.14
C VAL A 140 29.15 -4.09 -0.35
N PHE A 141 27.87 -4.29 -0.03
CA PHE A 141 26.82 -3.28 -0.18
C PHE A 141 26.67 -2.44 1.09
N PHE A 142 26.31 -1.17 0.89
CA PHE A 142 26.04 -0.18 1.93
C PHE A 142 24.62 0.37 1.78
N GLY A 143 23.99 0.67 2.91
CA GLY A 143 22.68 1.31 2.97
C GLY A 143 22.72 2.79 2.53
N PRO A 144 21.61 3.35 2.05
CA PRO A 144 21.52 4.78 1.74
C PRO A 144 21.91 5.67 2.93
N GLU A 145 21.58 5.26 4.15
CA GLU A 145 21.93 5.93 5.40
C GLU A 145 23.42 5.89 5.74
N GLU A 146 24.19 4.99 5.11
CA GLU A 146 25.64 4.85 5.30
C GLU A 146 26.42 5.77 4.32
N VAL A 147 25.74 6.37 3.34
CA VAL A 147 26.37 7.05 2.20
C VAL A 147 26.02 8.54 2.14
N ASN A 148 27.02 9.37 1.88
CA ASN A 148 26.82 10.74 1.42
C ASN A 148 26.74 10.77 -0.12
N ARG A 149 25.54 10.98 -0.67
CA ARG A 149 25.27 11.01 -2.11
C ARG A 149 25.18 12.45 -2.62
N THR A 150 26.05 12.82 -3.56
CA THR A 150 26.05 14.14 -4.26
C THR A 150 25.75 13.94 -5.74
N SER A 151 25.66 14.99 -6.56
CA SER A 151 25.52 14.83 -8.02
C SER A 151 26.67 14.06 -8.66
N ASP A 152 27.86 14.17 -8.09
CA ASP A 152 29.11 13.74 -8.72
C ASP A 152 29.56 12.34 -8.28
N GLY A 153 28.90 11.77 -7.27
CA GLY A 153 29.19 10.42 -6.78
C GLY A 153 28.68 10.17 -5.38
N ALA A 154 29.27 9.17 -4.73
CA ALA A 154 28.93 8.74 -3.39
C ALA A 154 30.20 8.49 -2.56
N THR A 155 30.17 8.86 -1.28
CA THR A 155 31.21 8.50 -0.30
C THR A 155 30.60 7.82 0.93
N LEU A 156 31.35 6.92 1.56
CA LEU A 156 30.90 6.25 2.78
C LEU A 156 31.10 7.21 3.96
N LEU A 157 30.07 7.38 4.79
CA LEU A 157 30.15 8.27 5.96
C LEU A 157 31.21 7.84 6.97
N ALA A 158 31.43 6.53 7.10
CA ALA A 158 32.34 5.96 8.09
C ALA A 158 33.82 6.32 7.87
N ASP A 159 34.25 6.45 6.61
CA ASP A 159 35.67 6.64 6.26
C ASP A 159 35.93 7.73 5.20
N GLY A 160 34.88 8.33 4.64
CA GLY A 160 34.95 9.36 3.61
C GLY A 160 35.39 8.86 2.22
N GLY A 161 35.68 7.56 2.06
CA GLY A 161 36.15 6.99 0.80
C GLY A 161 35.05 6.90 -0.26
N ALA A 162 35.44 6.84 -1.53
CA ALA A 162 34.50 6.69 -2.65
C ALA A 162 33.72 5.37 -2.59
N VAL A 163 32.46 5.40 -2.99
CA VAL A 163 31.57 4.24 -3.10
C VAL A 163 31.03 4.19 -4.53
N GLU A 164 30.97 3.00 -5.13
CA GLU A 164 30.41 2.81 -6.45
C GLU A 164 28.89 2.94 -6.39
N VAL A 165 28.34 3.83 -7.22
CA VAL A 165 26.90 3.96 -7.44
C VAL A 165 26.50 3.00 -8.56
N GLY A 166 25.76 1.96 -8.19
CA GLY A 166 25.26 0.95 -9.11
C GLY A 166 23.93 1.32 -9.75
N ARG A 167 23.34 0.36 -10.46
CA ARG A 167 22.06 0.54 -11.17
C ARG A 167 20.90 0.72 -10.20
N VAL A 168 19.87 1.44 -10.65
CA VAL A 168 18.55 1.45 -10.00
C VAL A 168 17.88 0.09 -10.20
N ILE A 169 17.65 -0.62 -9.11
CA ILE A 169 17.05 -1.95 -9.10
C ILE A 169 16.04 -2.08 -7.95
N LYS A 170 15.24 -3.15 -7.97
CA LYS A 170 14.36 -3.54 -6.85
C LYS A 170 15.09 -3.42 -5.49
N MET A 171 14.43 -2.79 -4.53
CA MET A 171 14.93 -2.75 -3.15
C MET A 171 15.03 -4.17 -2.56
N SER A 172 16.16 -4.49 -1.92
CA SER A 172 16.37 -5.80 -1.28
C SER A 172 17.36 -5.74 -0.11
N LYS A 173 17.12 -6.56 0.91
CA LYS A 173 18.03 -6.70 2.07
C LYS A 173 19.45 -7.11 1.66
N SER A 174 19.57 -8.01 0.68
CA SER A 174 20.88 -8.49 0.18
C SER A 174 21.73 -7.42 -0.49
N LYS A 175 21.10 -6.38 -1.06
CA LYS A 175 21.78 -5.26 -1.72
C LYS A 175 21.83 -3.99 -0.87
N LYS A 176 21.27 -4.05 0.35
CA LYS A 176 21.10 -2.95 1.29
C LYS A 176 20.49 -1.66 0.72
N ASN A 177 19.89 -1.69 -0.47
CA ASN A 177 19.30 -0.50 -1.10
C ASN A 177 17.84 -0.24 -0.63
N VAL A 178 17.46 -0.72 0.56
CA VAL A 178 16.13 -0.49 1.10
C VAL A 178 16.12 0.88 1.77
N VAL A 179 15.15 1.71 1.40
CA VAL A 179 14.86 2.95 2.12
C VAL A 179 13.83 2.63 3.19
N ASP A 180 14.16 2.92 4.45
CA ASP A 180 13.27 2.70 5.57
C ASP A 180 12.11 3.71 5.55
N PRO A 181 10.85 3.27 5.39
CA PRO A 181 9.72 4.17 5.38
C PRO A 181 9.54 4.93 6.70
N ASP A 182 9.95 4.39 7.86
CA ASP A 182 9.70 5.03 9.16
C ASP A 182 10.49 6.33 9.29
N ALA A 183 11.75 6.34 8.85
CA ALA A 183 12.58 7.54 8.85
C ALA A 183 12.00 8.63 7.92
N ILE A 184 11.45 8.22 6.77
CA ILE A 184 10.82 9.14 5.82
C ILE A 184 9.51 9.69 6.38
N ILE A 185 8.66 8.84 6.95
CA ILE A 185 7.39 9.25 7.57
C ILE A 185 7.66 10.22 8.72
N ALA A 186 8.66 9.95 9.56
CA ALA A 186 9.05 10.85 10.65
C ALA A 186 9.49 12.24 10.14
N ARG A 187 10.16 12.29 8.98
CA ARG A 187 10.68 13.54 8.40
C ARG A 187 9.64 14.33 7.59
N HIS A 188 8.80 13.63 6.83
CA HIS A 188 7.92 14.26 5.82
C HIS A 188 6.41 14.09 6.11
N GLY A 189 6.06 13.21 7.05
CA GLY A 189 4.67 12.85 7.35
C GLY A 189 4.11 11.77 6.42
N ALA A 190 3.15 10.99 6.92
CA ALA A 190 2.56 9.86 6.19
C ALA A 190 1.90 10.30 4.87
N ASP A 191 1.24 11.45 4.84
CA ASP A 191 0.54 11.94 3.64
C ASP A 191 1.49 12.32 2.50
N ALA A 192 2.67 12.86 2.82
CA ALA A 192 3.67 13.15 1.80
C ALA A 192 4.18 11.85 1.16
N VAL A 193 4.41 10.80 1.97
CA VAL A 193 4.87 9.49 1.49
C VAL A 193 3.80 8.81 0.64
N ARG A 194 2.55 8.78 1.12
CA ARG A 194 1.42 8.23 0.35
C ARG A 194 1.25 8.95 -0.98
N TRP A 195 1.32 10.27 -0.98
CA TRP A 195 1.21 11.06 -2.21
C TRP A 195 2.34 10.76 -3.19
N PHE A 196 3.59 10.68 -2.70
CA PHE A 196 4.75 10.34 -3.51
C PHE A 196 4.63 8.95 -4.16
N MET A 197 4.17 7.95 -3.40
CA MET A 197 3.93 6.60 -3.95
C MET A 197 2.90 6.58 -5.07
N LEU A 198 2.01 7.57 -5.13
CA LEU A 198 0.90 7.63 -6.08
C LEU A 198 1.11 8.64 -7.22
N SER A 199 2.09 9.55 -7.12
CA SER A 199 2.20 10.71 -8.02
C SER A 199 2.97 10.45 -9.31
N ASP A 200 4.08 9.72 -9.22
CA ASP A 200 5.12 9.80 -10.26
C ASP A 200 5.01 8.70 -11.31
N SER A 201 4.47 7.54 -10.95
CA SER A 201 4.38 6.39 -11.84
C SER A 201 3.01 5.73 -11.79
N PRO A 202 2.49 5.25 -12.94
CA PRO A 202 1.38 4.31 -12.93
C PRO A 202 1.67 3.15 -11.98
N PRO A 203 0.70 2.65 -11.19
CA PRO A 203 1.02 1.72 -10.12
C PRO A 203 1.58 0.37 -10.61
N GLU A 204 1.39 0.02 -11.88
CA GLU A 204 1.95 -1.16 -12.54
C GLU A 204 3.42 -1.01 -13.00
N ARG A 205 3.99 0.21 -12.94
CA ARG A 205 5.38 0.49 -13.30
C ARG A 205 6.27 0.59 -12.08
N ASP A 206 7.54 0.27 -12.27
CA ASP A 206 8.55 0.45 -11.22
C ASP A 206 8.66 1.93 -10.83
N LEU A 207 8.66 2.18 -9.52
CA LEU A 207 8.79 3.51 -8.95
C LEU A 207 10.24 3.71 -8.49
N PRO A 208 11.03 4.56 -9.16
CA PRO A 208 12.35 4.95 -8.67
C PRO A 208 12.19 5.88 -7.47
N TRP A 209 12.64 5.44 -6.31
CA TRP A 209 12.70 6.28 -5.12
C TRP A 209 13.65 7.47 -5.36
N SER A 210 13.24 8.67 -4.94
CA SER A 210 14.13 9.83 -4.90
C SER A 210 13.77 10.79 -3.76
N ASP A 211 14.80 11.29 -3.07
CA ASP A 211 14.62 12.26 -1.98
C ASP A 211 14.04 13.59 -2.47
N ALA A 212 14.45 14.03 -3.67
CA ALA A 212 13.90 15.23 -4.29
C ALA A 212 12.39 15.10 -4.59
N GLY A 213 11.93 13.89 -4.97
CA GLY A 213 10.52 13.59 -5.24
C GLY A 213 9.67 13.71 -3.98
N ILE A 214 10.08 13.07 -2.89
CA ILE A 214 9.35 13.14 -1.61
C ILE A 214 9.36 14.56 -1.02
N GLU A 215 10.45 15.31 -1.15
CA GLU A 215 10.49 16.72 -0.75
C GLU A 215 9.50 17.59 -1.55
N GLY A 216 9.35 17.31 -2.84
CA GLY A 216 8.32 17.92 -3.69
C GLY A 216 6.91 17.67 -3.16
N CYS A 217 6.63 16.42 -2.79
CA CYS A 217 5.33 16.01 -2.23
C CYS A 217 5.07 16.66 -0.87
N ALA A 218 6.09 16.74 0.01
CA ALA A 218 5.97 17.43 1.29
C ALA A 218 5.67 18.93 1.12
N ARG A 219 6.28 19.61 0.13
CA ARG A 219 5.93 21.00 -0.22
C ARG A 219 4.50 21.11 -0.73
N PHE A 220 4.01 20.11 -1.46
CA PHE A 220 2.63 20.09 -1.94
C PHE A 220 1.61 19.92 -0.80
N VAL A 221 1.88 19.07 0.20
CA VAL A 221 1.08 18.98 1.44
C VAL A 221 0.93 20.36 2.08
N GLN A 222 2.04 21.09 2.25
CA GLN A 222 2.02 22.45 2.83
C GLN A 222 1.28 23.46 1.95
N ARG A 223 1.33 23.29 0.62
CA ARG A 223 0.59 24.11 -0.34
C ARG A 223 -0.92 23.89 -0.20
N LEU A 224 -1.37 22.64 -0.15
CA LEU A 224 -2.78 22.30 0.11
C LEU A 224 -3.23 22.83 1.47
N TRP A 225 -2.44 22.68 2.53
CA TRP A 225 -2.78 23.21 3.86
C TRP A 225 -3.08 24.71 3.84
N ARG A 226 -2.21 25.50 3.20
CA ARG A 226 -2.42 26.95 3.03
C ARG A 226 -3.69 27.24 2.22
N LEU A 227 -3.96 26.45 1.19
CA LEU A 227 -5.14 26.62 0.35
C LEU A 227 -6.43 26.26 1.10
N PHE A 228 -6.44 25.18 1.87
CA PHE A 228 -7.56 24.76 2.71
C PHE A 228 -7.87 25.78 3.80
N SER A 229 -6.83 26.40 4.37
CA SER A 229 -6.98 27.50 5.33
C SER A 229 -7.59 28.77 4.73
N ALA A 230 -7.61 28.90 3.39
CA ALA A 230 -8.23 30.01 2.68
C ALA A 230 -9.70 29.73 2.30
N TYR A 231 -10.30 28.65 2.82
CA TYR A 231 -11.73 28.39 2.71
C TYR A 231 -12.54 29.45 3.46
N ASP A 232 -13.55 29.99 2.81
CA ASP A 232 -14.49 30.93 3.42
C ASP A 232 -15.93 30.56 3.02
N ALA A 233 -16.71 30.06 3.97
CA ALA A 233 -18.12 29.71 3.80
C ALA A 233 -19.02 30.91 3.52
N ARG A 234 -18.53 32.14 3.74
CA ARG A 234 -19.27 33.40 3.54
C ARG A 234 -18.89 34.12 2.25
N ALA A 235 -17.93 33.58 1.49
CA ALA A 235 -17.51 34.18 0.24
C ALA A 235 -18.69 34.24 -0.76
N GLY A 236 -18.85 35.40 -1.41
CA GLY A 236 -19.83 35.61 -2.47
C GLY A 236 -19.16 35.74 -3.84
N GLY A 237 -19.96 35.64 -4.90
CA GLY A 237 -19.48 35.77 -6.28
C GLY A 237 -19.22 34.44 -6.97
N GLU A 238 -19.23 34.47 -8.30
CA GLU A 238 -19.13 33.29 -9.15
C GLU A 238 -17.90 33.36 -10.06
N ASP A 239 -17.27 32.20 -10.25
CA ASP A 239 -16.30 31.95 -11.32
C ASP A 239 -16.73 30.69 -12.06
N LYS A 240 -17.48 30.88 -13.15
CA LYS A 240 -18.06 29.79 -13.94
C LYS A 240 -17.00 28.89 -14.57
N SER A 241 -15.83 29.44 -14.89
CA SER A 241 -14.71 28.67 -15.44
C SER A 241 -14.14 27.73 -14.39
N LEU A 242 -13.91 28.26 -13.17
CA LEU A 242 -13.44 27.45 -12.05
C LEU A 242 -14.46 26.40 -11.60
N GLU A 243 -15.74 26.77 -11.56
CA GLU A 243 -16.82 25.84 -11.23
C GLU A 243 -16.87 24.66 -12.21
N ARG A 244 -16.84 24.95 -13.53
CA ARG A 244 -16.77 23.91 -14.57
C ARG A 244 -15.56 23.00 -14.38
N LYS A 245 -14.38 23.60 -14.22
CA LYS A 245 -13.14 22.85 -14.01
C LYS A 245 -13.21 21.98 -12.77
N THR A 246 -13.82 22.46 -11.68
CA THR A 246 -14.01 21.69 -10.45
C THR A 246 -14.86 20.45 -10.69
N HIS A 247 -16.01 20.57 -11.36
CA HIS A 247 -16.88 19.43 -11.67
C HIS A 247 -16.22 18.43 -12.63
N GLN A 248 -15.52 18.91 -13.66
CA GLN A 248 -14.73 18.07 -14.56
C GLN A 248 -13.64 17.30 -13.80
N THR A 249 -12.92 17.98 -12.90
CA THR A 249 -11.90 17.35 -12.06
C THR A 249 -12.50 16.31 -11.11
N ILE A 250 -13.63 16.59 -10.46
CA ILE A 250 -14.30 15.62 -9.57
C ILE A 250 -14.66 14.33 -10.32
N ALA A 251 -15.28 14.47 -11.50
CA ALA A 251 -15.67 13.33 -12.32
C ALA A 251 -14.46 12.52 -12.81
N ALA A 252 -13.42 13.22 -13.27
CA ALA A 252 -12.25 12.57 -13.83
C ALA A 252 -11.36 11.91 -12.77
N VAL A 253 -11.24 12.50 -11.57
CA VAL A 253 -10.55 11.87 -10.44
C VAL A 253 -11.27 10.61 -9.99
N ALA A 254 -12.60 10.61 -9.92
CA ALA A 254 -13.38 9.41 -9.60
C ALA A 254 -13.10 8.28 -10.60
N ALA A 255 -13.18 8.57 -11.89
CA ALA A 255 -12.91 7.59 -12.95
C ALA A 255 -11.47 7.07 -12.90
N ASP A 256 -10.49 7.92 -12.63
CA ASP A 256 -9.09 7.50 -12.50
C ASP A 256 -8.86 6.63 -11.26
N ILE A 257 -9.51 6.90 -10.13
CA ILE A 257 -9.44 6.04 -8.93
C ILE A 257 -10.05 4.67 -9.20
N GLU A 258 -11.24 4.61 -9.82
CA GLU A 258 -11.91 3.36 -10.20
C GLU A 258 -11.06 2.53 -11.18
N ALA A 259 -10.33 3.19 -12.06
CA ALA A 259 -9.42 2.56 -13.01
C ALA A 259 -8.02 2.26 -12.43
N LEU A 260 -7.78 2.53 -11.14
CA LEU A 260 -6.47 2.44 -10.47
C LEU A 260 -5.36 3.31 -11.13
N GLY A 261 -5.76 4.34 -11.86
CA GLY A 261 -4.88 5.34 -12.48
C GLY A 261 -4.50 6.48 -11.53
N PHE A 262 -3.98 6.16 -10.34
CA PHE A 262 -3.79 7.14 -9.26
C PHE A 262 -2.89 8.32 -9.63
N ASN A 263 -1.86 8.12 -10.46
CA ASN A 263 -0.99 9.19 -10.93
C ASN A 263 -1.74 10.22 -11.80
N LYS A 264 -2.76 9.80 -12.56
CA LYS A 264 -3.63 10.70 -13.32
C LYS A 264 -4.54 11.48 -12.38
N ALA A 265 -5.13 10.83 -11.38
CA ALA A 265 -5.92 11.49 -10.35
C ALA A 265 -5.10 12.58 -9.63
N VAL A 266 -3.86 12.26 -9.24
CA VAL A 266 -2.90 13.21 -8.65
C VAL A 266 -2.63 14.39 -9.58
N ALA A 267 -2.35 14.14 -10.87
CA ALA A 267 -2.11 15.20 -11.85
C ALA A 267 -3.30 16.18 -11.95
N ARG A 268 -4.54 15.66 -11.98
CA ARG A 268 -5.74 16.51 -12.00
C ARG A 268 -5.92 17.34 -10.73
N ILE A 269 -5.56 16.77 -9.57
CA ILE A 269 -5.58 17.51 -8.30
C ILE A 269 -4.55 18.64 -8.31
N TYR A 270 -3.34 18.40 -8.84
CA TYR A 270 -2.35 19.46 -9.05
C TYR A 270 -2.87 20.58 -9.95
N GLU A 271 -3.53 20.24 -11.06
CA GLU A 271 -4.10 21.20 -12.01
C GLU A 271 -5.23 22.03 -11.41
N LEU A 272 -6.15 21.41 -10.67
CA LEU A 272 -7.22 22.12 -9.98
C LEU A 272 -6.65 23.01 -8.87
N THR A 273 -5.70 22.52 -8.09
CA THR A 273 -5.00 23.32 -7.06
C THR A 273 -4.40 24.58 -7.68
N GLY A 274 -3.70 24.46 -8.81
CA GLY A 274 -3.13 25.62 -9.52
C GLY A 274 -4.17 26.60 -10.08
N ALA A 275 -5.35 26.11 -10.47
CA ALA A 275 -6.45 26.98 -10.91
C ALA A 275 -7.07 27.75 -9.73
N VAL A 276 -7.33 27.06 -8.61
CA VAL A 276 -7.90 27.65 -7.38
C VAL A 276 -6.99 28.72 -6.77
N GLU A 277 -5.67 28.53 -6.83
CA GLU A 277 -4.70 29.52 -6.33
C GLU A 277 -4.67 30.81 -7.14
N LYS A 278 -4.96 30.74 -8.45
CA LYS A 278 -4.98 31.91 -9.35
C LYS A 278 -6.32 32.64 -9.33
N ALA A 279 -7.39 31.97 -8.92
CA ALA A 279 -8.72 32.55 -8.86
C ALA A 279 -8.85 33.55 -7.70
N ALA A 280 -9.61 34.62 -7.92
CA ALA A 280 -9.97 35.56 -6.87
C ALA A 280 -10.89 34.89 -5.82
N PRO A 281 -10.93 35.40 -4.57
CA PRO A 281 -11.91 34.94 -3.58
C PRO A 281 -13.34 35.03 -4.12
N SER A 282 -14.05 33.90 -4.11
CA SER A 282 -15.43 33.77 -4.57
C SER A 282 -16.09 32.55 -3.95
N ALA A 283 -17.42 32.44 -4.06
CA ALA A 283 -18.13 31.24 -3.62
C ALA A 283 -17.66 30.00 -4.41
N SER A 284 -17.45 30.14 -5.73
CA SER A 284 -16.91 29.08 -6.60
C SER A 284 -15.51 28.64 -6.15
N ARG A 285 -14.66 29.57 -5.72
CA ARG A 285 -13.33 29.24 -5.19
C ARG A 285 -13.41 28.47 -3.87
N SER A 286 -14.26 28.89 -2.93
CA SER A 286 -14.47 28.15 -1.68
C SER A 286 -15.06 26.76 -1.91
N ALA A 287 -15.97 26.61 -2.88
CA ALA A 287 -16.50 25.31 -3.28
C ALA A 287 -15.41 24.39 -3.88
N ALA A 288 -14.53 24.94 -4.73
CA ALA A 288 -13.40 24.20 -5.28
C ALA A 288 -12.37 23.78 -4.22
N ILE A 289 -12.11 24.62 -3.21
CA ILE A 289 -11.27 24.27 -2.06
C ILE A 289 -11.89 23.08 -1.31
N ARG A 290 -13.20 23.12 -1.01
CA ARG A 290 -13.89 22.01 -0.35
C ARG A 290 -13.81 20.73 -1.19
N ALA A 291 -13.99 20.83 -2.51
CA ALA A 291 -13.82 19.69 -3.41
C ALA A 291 -12.40 19.10 -3.32
N LEU A 292 -11.36 19.93 -3.34
CA LEU A 292 -9.97 19.46 -3.20
C LEU A 292 -9.72 18.69 -1.89
N VAL A 293 -10.39 19.02 -0.79
CA VAL A 293 -10.29 18.24 0.46
C VAL A 293 -10.81 16.82 0.23
N HIS A 294 -11.99 16.66 -0.38
CA HIS A 294 -12.52 15.33 -0.73
C HIS A 294 -11.62 14.57 -1.71
N LEU A 295 -11.13 15.24 -2.76
CA LEU A 295 -10.32 14.60 -3.78
C LEU A 295 -8.95 14.15 -3.25
N ALA A 296 -8.38 14.88 -2.29
CA ALA A 296 -7.13 14.51 -1.63
C ALA A 296 -7.31 13.39 -0.61
N ALA A 297 -8.49 13.25 0.02
CA ALA A 297 -8.71 12.36 1.17
C ALA A 297 -8.29 10.89 0.97
N PRO A 298 -8.53 10.22 -0.17
CA PRO A 298 -8.07 8.84 -0.37
C PRO A 298 -6.53 8.68 -0.30
N MET A 299 -5.80 9.77 -0.57
CA MET A 299 -4.35 9.78 -0.74
C MET A 299 -3.65 10.44 0.45
N MET A 300 -4.21 11.56 0.95
CA MET A 300 -3.76 12.33 2.10
C MET A 300 -4.85 12.41 3.19
N PRO A 301 -5.23 11.28 3.82
CA PRO A 301 -6.36 11.24 4.74
C PRO A 301 -6.19 12.13 5.98
N HIS A 302 -4.97 12.27 6.51
CA HIS A 302 -4.75 13.03 7.75
C HIS A 302 -4.94 14.53 7.51
N LEU A 303 -4.35 15.06 6.42
CA LEU A 303 -4.52 16.45 6.00
C LEU A 303 -5.98 16.76 5.67
N ALA A 304 -6.66 15.83 4.98
CA ALA A 304 -8.05 16.02 4.59
C ALA A 304 -8.99 16.03 5.80
N GLU A 305 -8.81 15.14 6.78
CA GLU A 305 -9.60 15.13 8.02
C GLU A 305 -9.42 16.43 8.82
N GLU A 306 -8.18 16.91 8.97
CA GLU A 306 -7.92 18.16 9.70
C GLU A 306 -8.57 19.36 8.99
N ALA A 307 -8.43 19.43 7.66
CA ALA A 307 -9.08 20.48 6.88
C ALA A 307 -10.61 20.40 6.94
N TRP A 308 -11.18 19.19 6.94
CA TRP A 308 -12.61 18.96 7.05
C TRP A 308 -13.17 19.43 8.40
N ALA A 309 -12.45 19.14 9.49
CA ALA A 309 -12.78 19.62 10.83
C ALA A 309 -12.66 21.15 10.94
N MET A 310 -11.61 21.76 10.37
CA MET A 310 -11.44 23.22 10.31
C MET A 310 -12.59 23.93 9.57
N MET A 311 -13.20 23.27 8.59
CA MET A 311 -14.40 23.78 7.90
C MET A 311 -15.68 23.68 8.74
N GLY A 312 -15.59 23.19 9.98
CA GLY A 312 -16.70 23.11 10.94
C GLY A 312 -17.51 21.80 10.85
N ASN A 313 -17.05 20.80 10.11
CA ASN A 313 -17.70 19.50 10.07
C ASN A 313 -17.36 18.68 11.32
N THR A 314 -18.31 17.89 11.81
CA THR A 314 -18.19 17.11 13.05
C THR A 314 -18.06 15.61 12.81
N THR A 315 -18.25 15.16 11.57
CA THR A 315 -18.03 13.77 11.14
C THR A 315 -16.69 13.65 10.43
N LEU A 316 -16.23 12.42 10.26
CA LEU A 316 -15.05 12.13 9.44
C LEU A 316 -15.34 12.43 7.96
N ILE A 317 -14.34 12.89 7.21
CA ILE A 317 -14.46 12.98 5.75
C ILE A 317 -14.51 11.59 5.12
N ALA A 318 -13.92 10.58 5.78
CA ALA A 318 -14.01 9.19 5.35
C ALA A 318 -15.46 8.67 5.23
N ASP A 319 -16.40 9.22 6.02
CA ASP A 319 -17.82 8.88 5.97
C ASP A 319 -18.63 9.79 5.03
N ALA A 320 -18.03 10.86 4.52
CA ALA A 320 -18.71 11.80 3.65
C ALA A 320 -18.88 11.23 2.23
N PRO A 321 -20.02 11.50 1.55
CA PRO A 321 -20.18 11.07 0.17
C PRO A 321 -19.16 11.75 -0.74
N TRP A 322 -18.79 11.07 -1.83
CA TRP A 322 -18.00 11.69 -2.88
C TRP A 322 -18.71 12.95 -3.41
N PRO A 323 -17.98 14.03 -3.75
CA PRO A 323 -18.60 15.28 -4.20
C PRO A 323 -19.51 15.07 -5.41
N ALA A 324 -20.70 15.66 -5.36
CA ALA A 324 -21.66 15.57 -6.46
C ALA A 324 -21.16 16.30 -7.71
N VAL A 325 -21.41 15.70 -8.87
CA VAL A 325 -21.07 16.27 -10.17
C VAL A 325 -22.34 16.78 -10.84
N ASN A 326 -22.33 18.01 -11.35
CA ASN A 326 -23.37 18.52 -12.23
C ASN A 326 -23.04 18.10 -13.69
N PRO A 327 -23.84 17.21 -14.32
CA PRO A 327 -23.53 16.72 -15.67
C PRO A 327 -23.49 17.82 -16.73
N ALA A 328 -24.24 18.92 -16.54
CA ALA A 328 -24.23 20.05 -17.47
C ALA A 328 -22.88 20.79 -17.51
N LEU A 329 -22.07 20.67 -16.46
CA LEU A 329 -20.74 21.27 -16.36
C LEU A 329 -19.62 20.34 -16.86
N LEU A 330 -19.97 19.17 -17.39
CA LEU A 330 -18.98 18.26 -18.00
C LEU A 330 -18.82 18.46 -19.51
N VAL A 331 -19.77 19.15 -20.15
CA VAL A 331 -19.74 19.44 -21.58
C VAL A 331 -18.87 20.67 -21.80
N ASP A 332 -17.89 20.57 -22.70
CA ASP A 332 -17.19 21.75 -23.20
C ASP A 332 -18.07 22.47 -24.21
N ASP A 333 -18.29 23.77 -23.99
CA ASP A 333 -19.04 24.62 -24.93
C ASP A 333 -18.26 24.89 -26.22
N GLU A 334 -16.95 24.62 -26.24
CA GLU A 334 -16.06 24.84 -27.38
C GLU A 334 -15.13 23.63 -27.60
N VAL A 335 -15.26 22.97 -28.75
CA VAL A 335 -14.27 22.01 -29.24
C VAL A 335 -13.07 22.83 -29.71
N THR A 336 -11.91 22.63 -29.07
CA THR A 336 -10.64 23.26 -29.47
C THR A 336 -9.91 22.46 -30.53
#